data_AF-A0A2E2QKN7-F1
#
_entry.id   AF-A0A2E2QKN7-F1
#
_cell.length_a   1.000
_cell.length_b   1.000
_cell.length_c   1.000
_cell.angle_alpha   90.00
_cell.angle_beta   90.00
_cell.angle_gamma   90.00
#
_symmetry.space_group_name_H-M   'P 1'
#
loop_
_entity.id
_entity.type
_entity.pdbx_description
1 polymer ?
#
loop_
_entity_poly.entity_id
_entity_poly.type
_entity_poly.pdbx_seq_one_letter_code
_entity_poly.pdbx_strand_id
1 'polypeptide(L)' 'MKLDTIALMLVIFGGGIYLLFLIFAGAMAPFPFGLVLLIVLGALGFLLFRVLWQHKTNAEDRYYEENVDK' A
#
# COMPACT_ATOMS: atom_id res chain seq x y z
N MET A 1 -8.31 3.25 -23.92
CA MET A 1 -7.63 2.17 -23.19
C MET A 1 -8.03 0.84 -23.81
N LYS A 2 -7.11 -0.12 -23.95
CA LYS A 2 -7.43 -1.43 -24.54
C LYS A 2 -8.27 -2.26 -23.56
N LEU A 3 -9.14 -3.13 -24.08
CA LEU A 3 -10.01 -3.99 -23.26
C LEU A 3 -9.20 -4.83 -22.27
N ASP A 4 -8.05 -5.35 -22.71
CA ASP A 4 -7.13 -6.14 -21.89
C ASP A 4 -6.60 -5.34 -20.69
N THR A 5 -6.35 -4.04 -20.87
CA THR A 5 -5.91 -3.16 -19.78
C THR A 5 -7.02 -2.96 -18.75
N ILE A 6 -8.27 -2.84 -19.21
CA ILE A 6 -9.44 -2.70 -18.33
C ILE A 6 -9.67 -3.98 -17.53
N ALA A 7 -9.61 -5.14 -18.19
CA ALA A 7 -9.73 -6.44 -17.54
C ALA A 7 -8.61 -6.66 -16.51
N LEU A 8 -7.37 -6.34 -16.85
CA LEU A 8 -6.23 -6.47 -15.95
C LEU A 8 -6.39 -5.59 -14.69
N MET A 9 -6.80 -4.32 -14.85
CA MET A 9 -7.02 -3.45 -13.69
C MET A 9 -8.14 -3.97 -12.78
N LEU A 10 -9.23 -4.51 -13.35
CA LEU A 10 -10.32 -5.09 -12.56
C LEU A 10 -9.84 -6.30 -11.77
N VAL A 11 -9.01 -7.16 -12.36
CA VAL A 11 -8.44 -8.33 -11.67
C VAL A 11 -7.49 -7.90 -10.55
N ILE A 12 -6.60 -6.94 -10.81
CA ILE A 12 -5.66 -6.44 -9.80
C ILE A 12 -6.42 -5.78 -8.65
N PHE A 13 -7.38 -4.92 -8.97
CA PHE A 13 -8.15 -4.18 -7.97
C PHE A 13 -9.06 -5.11 -7.16
N GLY A 14 -9.84 -5.96 -7.85
CA GLY A 14 -10.72 -6.93 -7.21
C GLY A 14 -9.95 -7.96 -6.39
N GLY A 15 -8.83 -8.46 -6.90
CA GLY A 15 -7.93 -9.35 -6.18
C GLY A 15 -7.32 -8.69 -4.94
N GLY A 16 -6.90 -7.43 -5.06
CA GLY A 16 -6.41 -6.65 -3.92
C GLY A 16 -7.46 -6.49 -2.82
N ILE A 17 -8.70 -6.13 -3.18
CA ILE A 17 -9.81 -6.03 -2.22
C ILE A 17 -10.09 -7.37 -1.55
N TYR A 18 -10.14 -8.46 -2.32
CA TYR A 18 -10.39 -9.79 -1.80
C TYR A 18 -9.32 -10.24 -0.80
N LEU A 19 -8.04 -9.97 -1.10
CA LEU A 19 -6.94 -10.26 -0.17
C LEU A 19 -7.04 -9.45 1.12
N LEU A 20 -7.37 -8.16 1.04
CA LEU A 20 -7.59 -7.32 2.23
C LEU A 20 -8.74 -7.87 3.09
N PHE A 21 -9.82 -8.31 2.45
CA PHE A 21 -10.94 -8.94 3.14
C PHE A 21 -10.53 -10.23 3.85
N LEU A 22 -9.76 -11.11 3.20
CA LEU A 22 -9.27 -12.35 3.82
C LEU A 22 -8.37 -12.08 5.03
N ILE A 23 -7.47 -11.10 4.94
CA ILE A 23 -6.60 -10.69 6.05
C ILE A 23 -7.46 -10.18 7.22
N PHE A 24 -8.45 -9.34 6.93
CA PHE A 24 -9.35 -8.82 7.95
C PHE A 24 -10.18 -9.93 8.62
N ALA A 25 -10.80 -10.81 7.83
CA ALA A 25 -11.60 -11.92 8.34
C ALA A 25 -10.74 -12.91 9.16
N GLY A 26 -9.54 -13.24 8.67
CA GLY A 26 -8.58 -14.08 9.39
C GLY A 26 -8.08 -13.46 10.68
N ALA A 27 -7.89 -12.14 10.72
CA ALA A 27 -7.53 -11.41 11.93
C ALA A 27 -8.71 -11.27 12.92
N MET A 28 -9.96 -11.28 12.46
CA MET A 28 -11.12 -11.28 13.35
C MET A 28 -11.44 -12.67 13.93
N ALA A 29 -11.02 -13.75 13.26
CA ALA A 29 -11.29 -15.12 13.73
C ALA A 29 -10.78 -15.40 15.16
N PRO A 30 -9.55 -15.00 15.57
CA PRO A 30 -9.07 -15.17 16.94
C PRO A 30 -9.36 -13.96 17.85
N PHE A 31 -10.52 -13.31 17.73
CA PHE A 31 -10.85 -12.13 18.54
C PHE A 31 -10.69 -12.39 20.06
N PRO A 32 -10.05 -11.48 20.82
CA PRO A 32 -9.56 -10.15 20.42
C PRO A 32 -8.11 -10.12 19.90
N PHE A 33 -7.39 -11.23 19.91
CA PHE A 33 -5.93 -11.25 19.67
C PHE A 33 -5.53 -10.82 18.25
N GLY A 34 -6.34 -11.12 17.24
CA GLY A 34 -6.02 -10.69 15.88
C GLY A 34 -6.21 -9.20 15.60
N LEU A 35 -6.80 -8.43 16.54
CA LEU A 35 -6.70 -6.95 16.49
C LEU A 35 -5.25 -6.47 16.56
N VAL A 36 -4.40 -7.19 17.31
CA VAL A 36 -2.97 -6.85 17.42
C VAL A 36 -2.31 -6.94 16.04
N LEU A 37 -2.64 -7.96 15.24
CA LEU A 37 -2.13 -8.09 13.88
C LEU A 37 -2.55 -6.91 12.99
N LEU A 38 -3.81 -6.48 13.07
CA LEU A 38 -4.30 -5.32 12.30
C LEU A 38 -3.62 -4.01 12.72
N ILE A 39 -3.37 -3.82 14.02
CA ILE A 39 -2.65 -2.66 14.54
C ILE A 39 -1.21 -2.64 14.00
N VAL A 40 -0.51 -3.77 14.05
CA VAL A 40 0.86 -3.88 13.54
C VAL A 40 0.92 -3.62 12.04
N LEU A 41 0.02 -4.22 11.26
CA LEU A 41 -0.05 -3.99 9.80
C LEU A 41 -0.39 -2.54 9.47
N GLY A 42 -1.32 -1.93 10.21
CA GLY A 42 -1.67 -0.52 10.06
C GLY A 42 -0.50 0.41 10.36
N ALA A 43 0.27 0.14 11.42
CA ALA A 43 1.45 0.91 11.77
C ALA A 43 2.55 0.81 10.69
N LEU A 44 2.82 -0.40 10.18
CA LEU A 44 3.78 -0.60 9.09
C LEU A 44 3.34 0.10 7.80
N GLY A 45 2.06 -0.02 7.43
CA GLY A 45 1.51 0.68 6.27
C GLY A 45 1.61 2.20 6.39
N PHE A 46 1.35 2.74 7.60
CA PHE A 46 1.50 4.17 7.88
C PHE A 46 2.95 4.63 7.77
N LEU A 47 3.91 3.87 8.31
CA LEU A 47 5.33 4.19 8.19
C LEU A 47 5.79 4.20 6.72
N LEU A 48 5.39 3.19 5.95
CA LEU A 48 5.69 3.13 4.52
C LEU A 48 5.09 4.33 3.78
N PHE A 49 3.81 4.64 4.03
CA PHE A 49 3.16 5.81 3.46
C PHE A 49 3.91 7.10 3.82
N ARG A 50 4.35 7.25 5.07
CA ARG A 50 5.10 8.43 5.53
C ARG A 50 6.41 8.60 4.79
N VAL A 51 7.15 7.51 4.58
CA VAL A 51 8.42 7.50 3.82
C VAL A 51 8.16 7.88 2.36
N LEU A 52 7.19 7.25 1.69
CA LEU A 52 6.86 7.56 0.30
C LEU A 52 6.38 9.00 0.13
N TRP A 53 5.57 9.50 1.08
CA TRP A 53 5.11 10.88 1.08
C TRP A 53 6.28 11.86 1.25
N GLN A 54 7.20 11.56 2.16
CA GLN A 54 8.38 12.39 2.39
C GLN A 54 9.26 12.44 1.15
N HIS A 55 9.57 11.30 0.53
CA HIS A 55 10.34 11.25 -0.71
C HIS A 55 9.67 12.06 -1.83
N LYS A 56 8.36 11.89 -2.03
CA LYS A 56 7.60 12.66 -3.04
C LYS A 56 7.61 14.18 -2.80
N THR A 57 7.66 14.61 -1.54
CA THR A 57 7.55 16.03 -1.16
C THR A 57 8.90 16.68 -0.85
N ASN A 58 9.99 15.90 -0.83
CA ASN A 58 11.32 16.41 -0.54
C ASN A 58 11.85 17.21 -1.74
N ALA A 59 11.99 18.52 -1.55
CA ALA A 59 12.53 19.40 -2.57
C ALA A 59 14.01 19.15 -2.85
N GLU A 60 14.75 18.64 -1.85
CA GLU A 60 16.17 18.30 -1.97
C GLU A 60 16.37 17.03 -2.82
N ASP A 61 15.64 15.95 -2.55
CA ASP A 61 15.67 14.73 -3.38
C ASP A 61 15.40 15.06 -4.86
N ARG A 62 14.35 15.87 -5.11
CA ARG A 62 14.02 16.32 -6.47
C ARG A 62 15.14 17.14 -7.11
N TYR A 63 15.84 17.97 -6.33
CA TYR A 63 16.97 18.74 -6.85
C TYR A 63 18.12 17.83 -7.28
N TYR A 64 18.47 16.82 -6.49
CA TYR A 64 19.53 15.85 -6.83
C TYR A 64 19.17 15.02 -8.06
N GLU A 65 17.93 14.50 -8.13
CA GLU A 65 17.45 13.77 -9.31
C GLU A 65 17.48 14.62 -10.59
N GLU A 66 17.14 15.91 -10.48
CA GLU A 66 17.07 16.80 -11.65
C GLU A 66 18.42 17.36 -12.10
N ASN A 67 19.42 17.47 -11.21
CA ASN A 67 20.64 18.25 -11.45
C ASN A 67 21.95 17.46 -11.27
N VAL A 68 21.96 16.36 -10.52
CA VAL A 68 23.19 15.63 -10.15
C VAL A 68 23.21 14.22 -10.72
N ASP A 69 22.10 13.49 -10.65
CA ASP A 69 22.03 12.08 -11.10
C ASP A 69 21.78 11.92 -12.61
N LYS A 70 21.96 12.99 -13.39
CA LYS A 70 21.87 13.00 -14.85
C LYS A 70 23.17 12.61 -15.53
#